data_AF-A0A397AHJ7-F1
#
_entry.id   AF-A0A397AHJ7-F1
#
_cell.length_a   1.000
_cell.length_b   1.000
_cell.length_c   1.000
_cell.angle_alpha   90.00
_cell.angle_beta   90.00
_cell.angle_gamma   90.00
#
_symmetry.space_group_name_H-M   'P 1'
#
loop_
_entity.id
_entity.type
_entity.pdbx_description
1 polymer ?
#
loop_
_entity_poly.entity_id
_entity_poly.type
_entity_poly.pdbx_seq_one_letter_code
_entity_poly.pdbx_strand_id
1 'polypeptide(L)'
;MLTTPSPKHEPRVKRARVTAFQHTKTPLEVSASGVAKQVKKSVDVHVRIRPLIDGEVERQDATLSFQTSTTRGTSLSFSLPKTDNDDVEFVEVLGGFQVPKSKPKRDKRFSHFTSVHRDVTNRSFFDATVAPLVDEALAGRTGCCFAYGHTGSGKTHTILGYGAERGMYHLAATQLFAALDRVNMDVHDDQDRVKIQVRFNEVYNGDVYDLLHDGAKCFVREDGHGKVQIRSDTTTDAVTGLVTTAFSSSHLATSETELLAIVTKGTLSRATGNSNVHRASSRSHALLQMELVSDRVLALRDVVARKEAELGRCGYERDSLDMDIFVRQHDKFEGKWVKKADALASTPAECAQLLQFRRLYARLEAEIAAAQADVANAPGLPCVGGAVVFVDLAGSEHASKITDGIQKTDDEQQECREINQSLSALRACFLATARGHRSVSCYRESKLTLALRDHLRAHGGSRTVMIATISPSSFHVDKTIHTLQYAQMVAQP
;
A
#
# COMPACT_ATOMS: atom_id res chain seq x y z
N MET A 1 16.09 2.56 72.17
CA MET A 1 17.04 2.30 71.07
C MET A 1 16.47 1.18 70.21
N LEU A 2 16.44 1.39 68.89
CA LEU A 2 16.60 0.44 67.76
C LEU A 2 16.78 -1.04 68.17
N THR A 3 16.12 -2.05 67.59
CA THR A 3 16.00 -2.38 66.15
C THR A 3 15.03 -3.56 65.91
N THR A 4 14.34 -3.48 64.76
CA THR A 4 13.78 -4.51 63.85
C THR A 4 13.87 -6.02 64.16
N PRO A 5 12.80 -6.77 63.77
CA PRO A 5 12.89 -8.17 63.38
C PRO A 5 12.47 -8.43 61.91
N SER A 6 12.99 -9.51 61.34
CA SER A 6 12.36 -10.38 60.33
C SER A 6 12.07 -11.72 61.04
N PRO A 7 11.10 -12.60 60.66
CA PRO A 7 11.06 -13.22 59.32
C PRO A 7 9.70 -13.78 58.78
N LYS A 8 9.74 -14.17 57.50
CA LYS A 8 9.13 -15.34 56.81
C LYS A 8 7.61 -15.58 56.73
N HIS A 9 7.19 -15.72 55.45
CA HIS A 9 6.07 -16.45 54.81
C HIS A 9 5.19 -17.44 55.58
N GLU A 10 3.87 -17.37 55.33
CA GLU A 10 2.94 -18.49 55.04
C GLU A 10 1.59 -17.98 54.43
N PRO A 11 0.66 -18.83 53.92
CA PRO A 11 -0.08 -18.60 52.66
C PRO A 11 -1.60 -18.30 52.78
N ARG A 12 -2.19 -17.95 51.61
CA ARG A 12 -3.60 -17.56 51.38
C ARG A 12 -4.63 -18.69 51.57
N VAL A 13 -5.75 -18.37 52.24
CA VAL A 13 -6.99 -19.17 52.27
C VAL A 13 -8.23 -18.32 51.90
N LYS A 14 -9.17 -19.00 51.22
CA LYS A 14 -10.40 -18.59 50.51
C LYS A 14 -11.52 -17.99 51.38
N ARG A 15 -12.42 -17.21 50.75
CA ARG A 15 -13.91 -17.11 50.90
C ARG A 15 -14.42 -15.94 50.04
N ALA A 16 -15.63 -15.85 49.48
CA ALA A 16 -16.73 -16.73 49.13
C ALA A 16 -17.65 -15.92 48.19
N ARG A 17 -18.34 -16.59 47.24
CA ARG A 17 -19.28 -16.02 46.27
C ARG A 17 -20.68 -15.92 46.89
N VAL A 18 -21.42 -14.85 46.60
CA VAL A 18 -22.86 -14.72 46.92
C VAL A 18 -23.65 -14.63 45.59
N THR A 19 -24.59 -15.56 45.44
CA THR A 19 -25.71 -15.68 44.48
C THR A 19 -26.92 -14.84 44.95
N ALA A 20 -27.97 -14.45 44.23
CA ALA A 20 -28.53 -14.62 42.89
C ALA A 20 -29.71 -13.61 42.77
N PHE A 21 -30.27 -13.36 41.57
CA PHE A 21 -31.73 -13.32 41.36
C PHE A 21 -32.06 -13.49 39.86
N GLN A 22 -32.91 -14.48 39.57
CA GLN A 22 -33.45 -14.81 38.25
C GLN A 22 -34.80 -14.10 38.04
N HIS A 23 -35.10 -13.71 36.80
CA HIS A 23 -36.46 -13.84 36.27
C HIS A 23 -36.43 -14.23 34.78
N THR A 24 -37.15 -15.30 34.49
CA THR A 24 -37.37 -15.98 33.21
C THR A 24 -38.48 -15.33 32.39
N LYS A 25 -38.34 -15.32 31.05
CA LYS A 25 -39.29 -15.92 30.07
C LYS A 25 -38.88 -15.59 28.62
N THR A 26 -38.67 -16.61 27.82
CA THR A 26 -38.68 -16.60 26.34
C THR A 26 -40.13 -16.45 25.82
N PRO A 27 -40.34 -16.08 24.53
CA PRO A 27 -40.51 -17.11 23.50
C PRO A 27 -40.01 -16.77 22.08
N LEU A 28 -39.89 -17.85 21.29
CA LEU A 28 -39.91 -17.97 19.82
C LEU A 28 -38.59 -17.81 19.05
N GLU A 29 -37.89 -18.95 18.98
CA GLU A 29 -37.04 -19.33 17.84
C GLU A 29 -37.87 -19.34 16.55
N VAL A 30 -37.42 -18.58 15.55
CA VAL A 30 -37.70 -18.87 14.14
C VAL A 30 -36.39 -19.38 13.55
N SER A 31 -36.43 -20.63 13.10
CA SER A 31 -35.36 -21.35 12.44
C SER A 31 -34.84 -20.59 11.21
N ALA A 32 -33.69 -19.93 11.34
CA ALA A 32 -32.93 -19.48 10.18
C ALA A 32 -32.09 -20.66 9.65
N SER A 33 -32.58 -21.25 8.57
CA SER A 33 -31.85 -22.13 7.67
C SER A 33 -30.44 -21.64 7.42
N GLY A 34 -29.48 -22.57 7.42
CA GLY A 34 -28.04 -22.32 7.34
C GLY A 34 -27.64 -21.32 6.25
N VAL A 35 -27.34 -20.10 6.66
CA VAL A 35 -26.46 -19.21 5.90
C VAL A 35 -25.04 -19.67 6.21
N ALA A 36 -24.41 -20.35 5.24
CA ALA A 36 -22.98 -20.61 5.29
C ALA A 36 -22.27 -19.28 5.61
N LYS A 37 -21.54 -19.22 6.73
CA LYS A 37 -20.64 -18.10 7.03
C LYS A 37 -19.68 -17.97 5.86
N GLN A 38 -19.95 -17.06 4.92
CA GLN A 38 -18.97 -16.68 3.91
C GLN A 38 -17.78 -16.12 4.66
N VAL A 39 -16.65 -16.83 4.60
CA VAL A 39 -15.37 -16.31 5.06
C VAL A 39 -15.11 -15.06 4.21
N LYS A 40 -15.15 -13.88 4.84
CA LYS A 40 -14.99 -12.60 4.16
C LYS A 40 -13.56 -12.53 3.66
N LYS A 41 -13.36 -12.66 2.34
CA LYS A 41 -12.04 -12.56 1.71
C LYS A 41 -11.41 -11.22 2.06
N SER A 42 -10.11 -11.23 2.36
CA SER A 42 -9.34 -10.01 2.63
C SER A 42 -9.12 -9.16 1.36
N VAL A 43 -9.12 -9.79 0.18
CA VAL A 43 -8.87 -9.13 -1.11
C VAL A 43 -9.75 -9.74 -2.19
N ASP A 44 -10.41 -8.89 -2.98
CA ASP A 44 -11.17 -9.28 -4.17
C ASP A 44 -10.22 -9.42 -5.37
N VAL A 45 -10.02 -10.63 -5.88
CA VAL A 45 -9.08 -10.88 -6.99
C VAL A 45 -9.84 -11.14 -8.29
N HIS A 46 -9.68 -10.26 -9.26
CA HIS A 46 -10.28 -10.35 -10.59
C HIS A 46 -9.22 -10.64 -11.64
N VAL A 47 -9.40 -11.70 -12.43
CA VAL A 47 -8.48 -12.02 -13.54
C VAL A 47 -9.02 -11.39 -14.82
N ARG A 48 -8.16 -10.69 -15.56
CA ARG A 48 -8.48 -10.12 -16.87
C ARG A 48 -7.59 -10.71 -17.94
N ILE A 49 -8.21 -11.37 -18.92
CA ILE A 49 -7.54 -11.99 -20.06
C ILE A 49 -7.67 -11.02 -21.23
N ARG A 50 -6.55 -10.52 -21.75
CA ARG A 50 -6.57 -9.66 -22.95
C ARG A 50 -6.69 -10.52 -24.22
N PRO A 51 -7.11 -9.95 -25.37
CA PRO A 51 -6.98 -10.62 -26.66
C PRO A 51 -5.51 -10.78 -27.07
N LEU A 52 -5.24 -11.60 -28.08
CA LEU A 52 -3.94 -11.58 -28.77
C LEU A 52 -3.70 -10.19 -29.38
N ILE A 53 -2.46 -9.74 -29.33
CA ILE A 53 -2.04 -8.48 -29.98
C ILE A 53 -1.41 -8.76 -31.35
N ASP A 54 -1.36 -7.78 -32.23
CA ASP A 54 -0.88 -7.93 -33.62
C ASP A 54 0.48 -8.64 -33.70
N GLY A 55 1.46 -8.23 -32.89
CA GLY A 55 2.76 -8.89 -32.87
C GLY A 55 2.74 -10.36 -32.40
N GLU A 56 1.75 -10.79 -31.61
CA GLU A 56 1.55 -12.21 -31.26
C GLU A 56 0.86 -12.98 -32.39
N VAL A 57 -0.08 -12.33 -33.11
CA VAL A 57 -0.73 -12.89 -34.30
C VAL A 57 0.28 -13.07 -35.43
N GLU A 58 1.14 -12.09 -35.68
CA GLU A 58 2.20 -12.13 -36.68
C GLU A 58 3.22 -13.24 -36.40
N ARG A 59 3.57 -13.46 -35.13
CA ARG A 59 4.41 -14.61 -34.70
C ARG A 59 3.69 -15.95 -34.71
N GLN A 60 2.38 -15.95 -34.98
CA GLN A 60 1.52 -17.14 -34.97
C GLN A 60 1.52 -17.85 -33.61
N ASP A 61 1.56 -17.07 -32.53
CA ASP A 61 1.50 -17.62 -31.16
C ASP A 61 0.19 -18.42 -30.96
N ALA A 62 0.31 -19.65 -30.46
CA ALA A 62 -0.89 -20.44 -30.15
C ALA A 62 -1.68 -19.81 -29.00
N THR A 63 -3.01 -19.80 -29.09
CA THR A 63 -3.88 -19.25 -28.05
C THR A 63 -4.19 -20.29 -26.98
N LEU A 64 -3.94 -19.96 -25.72
CA LEU A 64 -4.33 -20.79 -24.57
C LEU A 64 -5.86 -20.80 -24.41
N SER A 65 -6.43 -22.00 -24.36
CA SER A 65 -7.86 -22.21 -24.15
C SER A 65 -8.20 -22.23 -22.66
N PHE A 66 -8.58 -21.08 -22.09
CA PHE A 66 -9.01 -21.05 -20.69
C PHE A 66 -10.50 -21.40 -20.53
N GLN A 67 -10.80 -22.16 -19.50
CA GLN A 67 -12.13 -22.54 -19.04
C GLN A 67 -12.37 -21.96 -17.65
N THR A 68 -13.51 -21.30 -17.45
CA THR A 68 -13.91 -20.74 -16.16
C THR A 68 -15.00 -21.60 -15.54
N SER A 69 -14.85 -21.95 -14.27
CA SER A 69 -15.86 -22.68 -13.49
C SER A 69 -16.21 -21.88 -12.23
N THR A 70 -17.51 -21.72 -11.96
CA THR A 70 -18.05 -20.99 -10.79
C THR A 70 -18.73 -21.88 -9.76
N THR A 71 -18.79 -23.20 -10.00
CA THR A 71 -19.61 -24.16 -9.24
C THR A 71 -19.20 -24.36 -7.78
N ARG A 72 -17.92 -24.12 -7.45
CA ARG A 72 -17.37 -24.18 -6.07
C ARG A 72 -16.46 -22.98 -5.79
N GLY A 73 -16.89 -21.80 -6.25
CA GLY A 73 -16.07 -20.60 -6.34
C GLY A 73 -15.41 -20.46 -7.72
N THR A 74 -15.04 -19.23 -8.07
CA THR A 74 -14.48 -18.94 -9.40
C THR A 74 -13.08 -19.53 -9.53
N SER A 75 -12.90 -20.35 -10.56
CA SER A 75 -11.64 -20.99 -10.93
C SER A 75 -11.39 -20.86 -12.43
N LEU A 76 -10.11 -20.83 -12.80
CA LEU A 76 -9.62 -20.77 -14.16
C LEU A 76 -8.72 -21.97 -14.43
N SER A 77 -9.00 -22.72 -15.48
CA SER A 77 -8.15 -23.84 -15.92
C SER A 77 -7.79 -23.74 -17.39
N PHE A 78 -6.62 -24.27 -17.75
CA PHE A 78 -6.17 -24.41 -19.12
C PHE A 78 -5.14 -25.53 -19.21
N SER A 79 -4.93 -26.05 -20.42
CA SER A 79 -3.95 -27.09 -20.70
C SER A 79 -2.81 -26.53 -21.55
N LEU A 80 -1.59 -26.92 -21.21
CA LEU A 80 -0.40 -26.55 -21.99
C LEU A 80 -0.40 -27.26 -23.36
N PRO A 81 0.04 -26.61 -24.45
CA PRO A 81 0.30 -27.30 -25.72
C PRO A 81 1.26 -28.49 -25.52
N LYS A 82 1.20 -29.50 -26.40
CA LYS A 82 2.23 -30.54 -26.40
C LYS A 82 3.54 -29.95 -26.92
N THR A 83 4.66 -30.30 -26.31
CA THR A 83 6.00 -30.02 -26.85
C THR A 83 6.76 -31.32 -27.06
N ASP A 84 7.83 -31.29 -27.85
CA ASP A 84 8.68 -32.48 -28.09
C ASP A 84 9.31 -33.03 -26.80
N ASN A 85 9.46 -32.17 -25.78
CA ASN A 85 9.91 -32.55 -24.44
C ASN A 85 8.84 -33.32 -23.60
N ASP A 86 7.62 -33.48 -24.11
CA ASP A 86 6.56 -34.27 -23.46
C ASP A 86 6.68 -35.78 -23.75
N ASP A 87 7.57 -36.18 -24.65
CA ASP A 87 7.89 -37.58 -24.91
C ASP A 87 8.58 -38.22 -23.70
N VAL A 88 8.35 -39.52 -23.48
CA VAL A 88 8.82 -40.21 -22.27
C VAL A 88 10.34 -40.39 -22.33
N GLU A 89 11.06 -39.47 -21.70
CA GLU A 89 12.50 -39.63 -21.42
C GLU A 89 12.72 -40.62 -20.27
N PHE A 90 13.71 -41.48 -20.40
CA PHE A 90 14.19 -42.36 -19.33
C PHE A 90 15.46 -41.78 -18.72
N VAL A 91 15.53 -41.75 -17.39
CA VAL A 91 16.72 -41.30 -16.65
C VAL A 91 17.39 -42.51 -16.02
N GLU A 92 18.70 -42.64 -16.21
CA GLU A 92 19.50 -43.67 -15.57
C GLU A 92 19.74 -43.33 -14.10
N VAL A 93 19.39 -44.25 -13.21
CA VAL A 93 19.63 -44.17 -11.76
C VAL A 93 20.77 -45.11 -11.40
N LEU A 94 21.38 -44.88 -10.22
CA LEU A 94 22.47 -45.71 -9.68
C LEU A 94 22.23 -47.21 -9.91
N GLY A 95 23.15 -47.85 -10.63
CA GLY A 95 23.09 -49.27 -10.97
C GLY A 95 22.53 -49.59 -12.37
N GLY A 96 22.41 -48.62 -13.28
CA GLY A 96 22.01 -48.85 -14.68
C GLY A 96 20.49 -49.03 -14.88
N PHE A 97 19.70 -48.79 -13.84
CA PHE A 97 18.23 -48.85 -13.94
C PHE A 97 17.70 -47.58 -14.60
N GLN A 98 16.92 -47.73 -15.66
CA GLN A 98 16.24 -46.61 -16.31
C GLN A 98 14.83 -46.44 -15.74
N VAL A 99 14.53 -45.27 -15.20
CA VAL A 99 13.17 -44.89 -14.76
C VAL A 99 12.59 -43.83 -15.68
N PRO A 100 11.31 -43.95 -16.06
CA PRO A 100 10.65 -42.93 -16.86
C PRO A 100 10.54 -41.63 -16.04
N LYS A 101 10.95 -40.52 -16.64
CA LYS A 101 10.79 -39.19 -16.08
C LYS A 101 9.29 -38.90 -15.93
N SER A 102 8.90 -38.31 -14.80
CA SER A 102 7.50 -38.00 -14.53
C SER A 102 6.95 -37.07 -15.62
N LYS A 103 5.84 -37.47 -16.27
CA LYS A 103 5.18 -36.64 -17.30
C LYS A 103 4.84 -35.26 -16.73
N PRO A 104 5.13 -34.17 -17.45
CA PRO A 104 4.79 -32.84 -17.00
C PRO A 104 3.27 -32.68 -16.84
N LYS A 105 2.85 -32.06 -15.74
CA LYS A 105 1.43 -31.78 -15.49
C LYS A 105 0.97 -30.64 -16.39
N ARG A 106 0.36 -31.01 -17.53
CA ARG A 106 -0.14 -30.09 -18.57
C ARG A 106 -1.40 -29.33 -18.15
N ASP A 107 -2.27 -29.95 -17.36
CA ASP A 107 -3.48 -29.28 -16.87
C ASP A 107 -3.15 -28.40 -15.67
N LYS A 108 -3.41 -27.10 -15.85
CA LYS A 108 -3.28 -26.09 -14.80
C LYS A 108 -4.68 -25.66 -14.37
N ARG A 109 -4.87 -25.54 -13.05
CA ARG A 109 -6.10 -25.03 -12.44
C ARG A 109 -5.74 -24.06 -11.33
N PHE A 110 -6.38 -22.90 -11.36
CA PHE A 110 -6.27 -21.84 -10.37
C PHE A 110 -7.66 -21.51 -9.82
N SER A 111 -7.76 -21.15 -8.55
CA SER A 111 -9.02 -21.05 -7.84
C SER A 111 -9.06 -19.84 -6.90
N HIS A 112 -10.19 -19.67 -6.20
CA HIS A 112 -10.46 -18.60 -5.25
C HIS A 112 -10.62 -17.20 -5.85
N PHE A 113 -10.64 -17.04 -7.17
CA PHE A 113 -10.89 -15.74 -7.78
C PHE A 113 -12.29 -15.21 -7.42
N THR A 114 -12.45 -13.89 -7.45
CA THR A 114 -13.76 -13.24 -7.35
C THR A 114 -14.46 -13.33 -8.71
N SER A 115 -13.77 -12.94 -9.80
CA SER A 115 -14.27 -13.16 -11.17
C SER A 115 -13.14 -13.34 -12.19
N VAL A 116 -13.48 -13.85 -13.36
CA VAL A 116 -12.59 -13.91 -14.53
C VAL A 116 -13.30 -13.23 -15.69
N HIS A 117 -12.59 -12.34 -16.38
CA HIS A 117 -13.11 -11.53 -17.47
C HIS A 117 -12.25 -11.72 -18.73
N ARG A 118 -12.91 -11.88 -19.88
CA ARG A 118 -12.26 -12.03 -21.19
C ARG A 118 -13.04 -11.21 -22.21
N ASP A 119 -12.33 -10.55 -23.14
CA ASP A 119 -12.93 -9.81 -24.26
C ASP A 119 -13.92 -8.72 -23.81
N VAL A 120 -13.66 -8.11 -22.65
CA VAL A 120 -14.46 -7.00 -22.11
C VAL A 120 -13.72 -5.67 -22.21
N THR A 121 -14.48 -4.61 -22.47
CA THR A 121 -13.98 -3.23 -22.45
C THR A 121 -13.63 -2.80 -21.02
N ASN A 122 -12.76 -1.79 -20.91
CA ASN A 122 -12.40 -1.18 -19.64
C ASN A 122 -13.64 -0.68 -18.88
N ARG A 123 -14.65 -0.13 -19.57
CA ARG A 123 -15.87 0.36 -18.94
C ARG A 123 -16.64 -0.77 -18.25
N SER A 124 -16.95 -1.84 -18.99
CA SER A 124 -17.67 -2.99 -18.42
C SER A 124 -16.89 -3.64 -17.29
N PHE A 125 -15.56 -3.74 -17.43
CA PHE A 125 -14.69 -4.27 -16.39
C PHE A 125 -14.70 -3.39 -15.13
N PHE A 126 -14.61 -2.07 -15.29
CA PHE A 126 -14.66 -1.09 -14.19
C PHE A 126 -15.97 -1.20 -13.42
N ASP A 127 -17.11 -1.15 -14.12
CA ASP A 127 -18.45 -1.20 -13.51
C ASP A 127 -18.63 -2.48 -12.66
N ALA A 128 -18.06 -3.61 -13.13
CA ALA A 128 -18.16 -4.89 -12.44
C ALA A 128 -17.16 -5.10 -11.29
N THR A 129 -16.07 -4.32 -11.20
CA THR A 129 -14.94 -4.65 -10.31
C THR A 129 -14.38 -3.48 -9.49
N VAL A 130 -14.23 -2.30 -10.08
CA VAL A 130 -13.57 -1.14 -9.45
C VAL A 130 -14.56 -0.08 -8.98
N ALA A 131 -15.71 0.07 -9.66
CA ALA A 131 -16.76 1.02 -9.27
C ALA A 131 -17.16 0.93 -7.77
N PRO A 132 -17.25 -0.27 -7.15
CA PRO A 132 -17.55 -0.35 -5.71
C PRO A 132 -16.50 0.31 -4.81
N LEU A 133 -15.23 0.39 -5.23
CA LEU A 133 -14.19 1.08 -4.45
C LEU A 133 -14.42 2.60 -4.41
N VAL A 134 -15.00 3.15 -5.47
CA VAL A 134 -15.39 4.56 -5.50
C VAL A 134 -16.52 4.81 -4.50
N ASP A 135 -17.47 3.89 -4.39
CA ASP A 135 -18.55 3.98 -3.39
C ASP A 135 -18.01 3.88 -1.95
N GLU A 136 -16.95 3.08 -1.71
CA GLU A 136 -16.25 3.07 -0.42
C GLU A 136 -15.63 4.43 -0.10
N ALA A 137 -14.99 5.07 -1.08
CA ALA A 137 -14.43 6.42 -0.92
C ALA A 137 -15.51 7.47 -0.64
N LEU A 138 -16.63 7.43 -1.37
CA LEU A 138 -17.77 8.30 -1.11
C LEU A 138 -18.42 8.06 0.27
N ALA A 139 -18.20 6.89 0.86
CA ALA A 139 -18.63 6.59 2.23
C ALA A 139 -17.54 6.88 3.30
N GLY A 140 -16.50 7.64 2.94
CA GLY A 140 -15.43 8.06 3.85
C GLY A 140 -14.38 6.99 4.14
N ARG A 141 -14.37 5.88 3.38
CA ARG A 141 -13.43 4.77 3.55
C ARG A 141 -12.38 4.75 2.43
N THR A 142 -11.43 3.83 2.52
CA THR A 142 -10.37 3.70 1.51
C THR A 142 -10.61 2.47 0.64
N GLY A 143 -10.70 2.68 -0.67
CA GLY A 143 -10.69 1.63 -1.69
C GLY A 143 -9.32 1.53 -2.36
N CYS A 144 -8.74 0.32 -2.41
CA CYS A 144 -7.43 0.08 -3.00
C CYS A 144 -7.53 -0.84 -4.22
N CYS A 145 -6.95 -0.43 -5.35
CA CYS A 145 -6.97 -1.18 -6.60
C CYS A 145 -5.54 -1.46 -7.08
N PHE A 146 -5.13 -2.72 -7.06
CA PHE A 146 -3.84 -3.18 -7.56
C PHE A 146 -3.97 -3.69 -8.99
N ALA A 147 -3.09 -3.29 -9.90
CA ALA A 147 -2.88 -3.97 -11.18
C ALA A 147 -1.59 -4.79 -11.13
N TYR A 148 -1.70 -6.07 -11.47
CA TYR A 148 -0.59 -7.02 -11.40
C TYR A 148 -0.56 -7.92 -12.63
N GLY A 149 0.64 -8.21 -13.13
CA GLY A 149 0.86 -9.10 -14.26
C GLY A 149 2.19 -8.84 -14.94
N HIS A 150 2.63 -9.76 -15.79
CA HIS A 150 3.89 -9.60 -16.52
C HIS A 150 3.86 -8.42 -17.49
N THR A 151 5.03 -7.96 -17.95
CA THR A 151 5.10 -6.93 -19.00
C THR A 151 4.43 -7.39 -20.30
N GLY A 152 3.55 -6.54 -20.85
CA GLY A 152 2.74 -6.87 -22.03
C GLY A 152 1.44 -7.65 -21.74
N SER A 153 1.06 -7.85 -20.47
CA SER A 153 -0.19 -8.54 -20.11
C SER A 153 -1.45 -7.66 -20.16
N GLY A 154 -1.31 -6.33 -20.30
CA GLY A 154 -2.44 -5.39 -20.37
C GLY A 154 -2.69 -4.53 -19.12
N LYS A 155 -1.75 -4.49 -18.16
CA LYS A 155 -1.80 -3.59 -16.98
C LYS A 155 -2.06 -2.13 -17.36
N THR A 156 -1.16 -1.56 -18.17
CA THR A 156 -1.20 -0.16 -18.59
C THR A 156 -2.48 0.17 -19.36
N HIS A 157 -2.91 -0.73 -20.25
CA HIS A 157 -4.19 -0.62 -20.96
C HIS A 157 -5.38 -0.56 -20.00
N THR A 158 -5.37 -1.40 -18.96
CA THR A 158 -6.43 -1.43 -17.97
C THR A 158 -6.44 -0.15 -17.13
N ILE A 159 -5.28 0.27 -16.63
CA ILE A 159 -5.14 1.37 -15.67
C ILE A 159 -5.25 2.76 -16.34
N LEU A 160 -4.45 3.01 -17.38
CA LEU A 160 -4.42 4.29 -18.08
C LEU A 160 -5.42 4.34 -19.23
N GLY A 161 -5.56 3.25 -19.97
CA GLY A 161 -6.29 3.23 -21.24
C GLY A 161 -5.46 3.72 -22.43
N TYR A 162 -5.99 3.54 -23.64
CA TYR A 162 -5.36 4.00 -24.88
C TYR A 162 -6.42 4.50 -25.87
N GLY A 163 -6.12 5.60 -26.56
CA GLY A 163 -7.00 6.18 -27.57
C GLY A 163 -8.37 6.52 -26.99
N ALA A 164 -9.43 5.93 -27.57
CA ALA A 164 -10.81 6.12 -27.10
C ALA A 164 -11.16 5.29 -25.86
N GLU A 165 -10.38 4.23 -25.55
CA GLU A 165 -10.67 3.35 -24.42
C GLU A 165 -10.09 3.91 -23.13
N ARG A 166 -10.96 4.53 -22.33
CA ARG A 166 -10.62 5.11 -21.02
C ARG A 166 -10.20 4.03 -20.02
N GLY A 167 -9.10 4.24 -19.29
CA GLY A 167 -8.65 3.35 -18.22
C GLY A 167 -9.34 3.57 -16.88
N MET A 168 -8.97 2.76 -15.88
CA MET A 168 -9.53 2.83 -14.52
C MET A 168 -9.39 4.21 -13.89
N TYR A 169 -8.29 4.94 -14.11
CA TYR A 169 -8.11 6.29 -13.53
C TYR A 169 -9.19 7.25 -14.00
N HIS A 170 -9.44 7.26 -15.31
CA HIS A 170 -10.43 8.13 -15.91
C HIS A 170 -11.84 7.71 -15.50
N LEU A 171 -12.16 6.41 -15.53
CA LEU A 171 -13.49 5.92 -15.17
C LEU A 171 -13.82 6.21 -13.70
N ALA A 172 -12.85 6.05 -12.80
CA ALA A 172 -13.00 6.42 -11.40
C ALA A 172 -13.19 7.93 -11.23
N ALA A 173 -12.42 8.76 -11.94
CA ALA A 173 -12.60 10.21 -11.92
C ALA A 173 -13.99 10.62 -12.39
N THR A 174 -14.50 10.05 -13.50
CA THR A 174 -15.85 10.31 -13.99
C THR A 174 -16.91 9.98 -12.93
N GLN A 175 -16.82 8.81 -12.27
CA GLN A 175 -17.79 8.42 -11.24
C GLN A 175 -17.68 9.30 -9.99
N LEU A 176 -16.46 9.63 -9.56
CA LEU A 176 -16.21 10.52 -8.42
C LEU A 176 -16.82 11.90 -8.67
N PHE A 177 -16.49 12.57 -9.78
CA PHE A 177 -17.02 13.90 -10.05
C PHE A 177 -18.54 13.91 -10.25
N ALA A 178 -19.12 12.90 -10.91
CA ALA A 178 -20.57 12.80 -10.99
C ALA A 178 -21.23 12.70 -9.60
N ALA A 179 -20.58 12.04 -8.63
CA ALA A 179 -21.06 11.98 -7.26
C ALA A 179 -20.80 13.28 -6.48
N LEU A 180 -19.62 13.89 -6.66
CA LEU A 180 -19.26 15.16 -6.03
C LEU A 180 -20.16 16.31 -6.49
N ASP A 181 -20.55 16.34 -7.77
CA ASP A 181 -21.49 17.34 -8.28
C ASP A 181 -22.80 17.29 -7.49
N ARG A 182 -23.35 16.09 -7.29
CA ARG A 182 -24.57 15.91 -6.48
C ARG A 182 -24.36 16.32 -5.03
N VAL A 183 -23.26 15.88 -4.43
CA VAL A 183 -22.94 16.16 -3.03
C VAL A 183 -22.75 17.67 -2.80
N ASN A 184 -22.10 18.36 -3.74
CA ASN A 184 -21.82 19.79 -3.65
C ASN A 184 -23.00 20.69 -4.03
N MET A 185 -24.14 20.14 -4.47
CA MET A 185 -25.36 20.93 -4.69
C MET A 185 -25.98 21.39 -3.37
N ASP A 186 -25.87 20.58 -2.32
CA ASP A 186 -26.45 20.87 -0.99
C ASP A 186 -25.47 21.62 -0.07
N VAL A 187 -24.27 21.94 -0.55
CA VAL A 187 -23.24 22.65 0.22
C VAL A 187 -23.33 24.15 -0.04
N HIS A 188 -23.60 24.92 1.01
CA HIS A 188 -23.73 26.38 0.93
C HIS A 188 -22.46 27.16 1.28
N ASP A 189 -21.54 26.57 2.06
CA ASP A 189 -20.24 27.17 2.38
C ASP A 189 -19.19 26.63 1.40
N ASP A 190 -18.53 27.54 0.67
CA ASP A 190 -17.48 27.19 -0.28
C ASP A 190 -16.31 26.45 0.39
N GLN A 191 -16.06 26.67 1.68
CA GLN A 191 -15.00 25.97 2.42
C GLN A 191 -15.28 24.47 2.61
N ASP A 192 -16.56 24.08 2.53
CA ASP A 192 -17.01 22.71 2.73
C ASP A 192 -17.26 21.97 1.42
N ARG A 193 -17.12 22.65 0.27
CA ARG A 193 -17.21 22.01 -1.06
C ARG A 193 -16.12 20.96 -1.20
N VAL A 194 -16.54 19.76 -1.57
CA VAL A 194 -15.63 18.61 -1.70
C VAL A 194 -14.90 18.68 -3.04
N LYS A 195 -13.59 18.48 -2.95
CA LYS A 195 -12.62 18.44 -4.04
C LYS A 195 -11.82 17.15 -3.97
N ILE A 196 -11.02 16.87 -4.99
CA ILE A 196 -10.12 15.72 -5.00
C ILE A 196 -8.68 16.19 -4.85
N GLN A 197 -8.01 15.76 -3.77
CA GLN A 197 -6.57 15.89 -3.61
C GLN A 197 -5.87 14.68 -4.23
N VAL A 198 -5.01 14.94 -5.20
CA VAL A 198 -4.26 13.93 -5.94
C VAL A 198 -2.81 13.92 -5.46
N ARG A 199 -2.30 12.73 -5.10
CA ARG A 199 -0.87 12.46 -4.90
C ARG A 199 -0.45 11.35 -5.83
N PHE A 200 0.72 11.50 -6.47
CA PHE A 200 1.22 10.50 -7.42
C PHE A 200 2.70 10.22 -7.18
N ASN A 201 3.01 9.01 -6.72
CA ASN A 201 4.36 8.60 -6.37
C ASN A 201 4.79 7.37 -7.17
N GLU A 202 6.10 7.24 -7.35
CA GLU A 202 6.73 6.09 -8.01
C GLU A 202 7.71 5.42 -7.05
N VAL A 203 7.67 4.09 -6.96
CA VAL A 203 8.71 3.29 -6.30
C VAL A 203 9.59 2.68 -7.38
N TYR A 204 10.83 3.13 -7.43
CA TYR A 204 11.81 2.76 -8.44
C TYR A 204 13.14 2.42 -7.78
N ASN A 205 13.71 1.27 -8.12
CA ASN A 205 15.00 0.78 -7.59
C ASN A 205 15.12 0.90 -6.05
N GLY A 206 14.04 0.54 -5.34
CA GLY A 206 13.99 0.59 -3.87
C GLY A 206 13.82 1.99 -3.27
N ASP A 207 13.79 3.07 -4.06
CA ASP A 207 13.53 4.45 -3.64
C ASP A 207 12.13 4.92 -4.05
N VAL A 208 11.67 6.03 -3.46
CA VAL A 208 10.36 6.63 -3.75
C VAL A 208 10.56 8.01 -4.35
N TYR A 209 9.78 8.35 -5.37
CA TYR A 209 9.86 9.61 -6.11
C TYR A 209 8.47 10.23 -6.26
N ASP A 210 8.43 11.55 -6.41
CA ASP A 210 7.22 12.33 -6.61
C ASP A 210 7.02 12.66 -8.09
N LEU A 211 5.97 12.07 -8.70
CA LEU A 211 5.67 12.26 -10.12
C LEU A 211 5.00 13.61 -10.42
N LEU A 212 4.52 14.32 -9.40
CA LEU A 212 3.91 15.65 -9.56
C LEU A 212 4.92 16.78 -9.30
N HIS A 213 6.08 16.46 -8.73
CA HIS A 213 7.20 17.36 -8.47
C HIS A 213 8.49 16.87 -9.15
N ASP A 214 8.44 16.73 -10.48
CA ASP A 214 9.59 16.50 -11.36
C ASP A 214 10.50 15.32 -10.96
N GLY A 215 9.92 14.26 -10.39
CA GLY A 215 10.67 13.08 -9.96
C GLY A 215 11.49 13.32 -8.70
N ALA A 216 11.15 14.29 -7.86
CA ALA A 216 11.88 14.57 -6.63
C ALA A 216 11.87 13.37 -5.67
N LYS A 217 13.03 13.09 -5.07
CA LYS A 217 13.18 11.98 -4.13
C LYS A 217 12.33 12.20 -2.87
N CYS A 218 11.65 11.14 -2.45
CA CYS A 218 10.80 11.09 -1.28
C CYS A 218 11.29 10.03 -0.28
N PHE A 219 10.86 10.19 0.98
CA PHE A 219 11.21 9.33 2.10
C PHE A 219 9.95 8.79 2.77
N VAL A 220 9.82 7.46 2.84
CA VAL A 220 8.72 6.82 3.56
C VAL A 220 9.11 6.74 5.03
N ARG A 221 8.38 7.44 5.90
CA ARG A 221 8.65 7.53 7.34
C ARG A 221 7.41 7.18 8.15
N GLU A 222 7.63 6.62 9.33
CA GLU A 222 6.59 6.39 10.33
C GLU A 222 6.68 7.50 11.39
N ASP A 223 5.58 8.18 11.66
CA ASP A 223 5.53 9.23 12.68
C ASP A 223 5.38 8.64 14.11
N GLY A 224 5.42 9.53 15.11
CA GLY A 224 5.30 9.13 16.53
C GLY A 224 3.97 8.47 16.89
N HIS A 225 2.94 8.61 16.06
CA HIS A 225 1.64 7.96 16.21
C HIS A 225 1.57 6.61 15.47
N GLY A 226 2.66 6.22 14.82
CA GLY A 226 2.72 4.98 14.06
C GLY A 226 1.95 5.06 12.75
N LYS A 227 1.75 6.24 12.15
CA LYS A 227 1.18 6.43 10.80
C LYS A 227 2.30 6.59 9.78
N VAL A 228 2.17 5.97 8.61
CA VAL A 228 3.17 6.08 7.53
C VAL A 228 2.85 7.28 6.68
N GLN A 229 3.89 8.03 6.34
CA GLN A 229 3.84 9.21 5.51
C GLN A 229 4.94 9.12 4.44
N ILE A 230 4.59 9.52 3.22
CA ILE A 230 5.58 9.80 2.17
C ILE A 230 5.92 11.28 2.30
N ARG A 231 7.19 11.57 2.61
CA ARG A 231 7.69 12.91 2.89
C ARG A 231 8.65 13.37 1.81
N SER A 232 8.65 14.66 1.50
CA SER A 232 9.66 15.29 0.63
C SER A 232 11.02 15.32 1.32
N ASP A 233 12.03 15.85 0.64
CA ASP A 233 13.29 16.19 1.28
C ASP A 233 13.07 17.21 2.42
N THR A 234 13.95 17.14 3.41
CA THR A 234 13.94 18.04 4.55
C THR A 234 14.51 19.40 4.12
N THR A 235 13.73 20.46 4.27
CA THR A 235 14.17 21.82 3.97
C THR A 235 14.34 22.63 5.24
N THR A 236 15.29 23.55 5.24
CA THR A 236 15.49 24.51 6.33
C THR A 236 15.13 25.90 5.83
N ASP A 237 14.14 26.53 6.46
CA ASP A 237 13.78 27.90 6.15
C ASP A 237 14.94 28.84 6.52
N ALA A 238 15.41 29.63 5.55
CA ALA A 238 16.60 30.44 5.71
C ALA A 238 16.42 31.62 6.69
N VAL A 239 15.18 32.04 6.96
CA VAL A 239 14.87 33.20 7.80
C VAL A 239 14.62 32.77 9.25
N THR A 240 13.80 31.75 9.42
CA THR A 240 13.34 31.24 10.71
C THR A 240 14.23 30.12 11.27
N GLY A 241 15.08 29.53 10.42
CA GLY A 241 15.87 28.33 10.73
C GLY A 241 15.01 27.07 10.89
N LEU A 242 13.72 27.13 10.54
CA LEU A 242 12.79 26.03 10.78
C LEU A 242 13.06 24.88 9.82
N VAL A 243 13.42 23.73 10.38
CA VAL A 243 13.57 22.47 9.63
C VAL A 243 12.19 21.85 9.43
N THR A 244 11.75 21.75 8.18
CA THR A 244 10.45 21.20 7.82
C THR A 244 10.63 19.99 6.91
N THR A 245 9.86 18.94 7.15
CA THR A 245 9.76 17.81 6.22
C THR A 245 8.31 17.73 5.74
N ALA A 246 8.03 18.35 4.59
CA ALA A 246 6.71 18.35 4.00
C ALA A 246 6.29 16.95 3.52
N PHE A 247 5.01 16.76 3.22
CA PHE A 247 4.52 15.56 2.54
C PHE A 247 4.99 15.55 1.08
N SER A 248 4.84 14.41 0.39
CA SER A 248 4.86 14.42 -1.07
C SER A 248 3.84 15.42 -1.61
N SER A 249 4.16 16.03 -2.73
CA SER A 249 3.35 17.07 -3.34
C SER A 249 1.95 16.55 -3.64
N SER A 250 0.98 17.44 -3.51
CA SER A 250 -0.41 17.16 -3.78
C SER A 250 -1.02 18.28 -4.61
N HIS A 251 -1.87 17.92 -5.55
CA HIS A 251 -2.60 18.88 -6.38
C HIS A 251 -4.10 18.71 -6.18
N LEU A 252 -4.83 19.82 -6.15
CA LEU A 252 -6.30 19.80 -6.05
C LEU A 252 -6.90 19.78 -7.45
N ALA A 253 -7.95 18.98 -7.61
CA ALA A 253 -8.80 18.98 -8.78
C ALA A 253 -10.25 19.28 -8.36
N THR A 254 -10.85 20.25 -9.05
CA THR A 254 -12.26 20.63 -8.91
C THR A 254 -13.12 20.12 -10.06
N SER A 255 -12.49 19.59 -11.11
CA SER A 255 -13.17 18.98 -12.25
C SER A 255 -12.44 17.73 -12.76
N GLU A 256 -13.16 16.91 -13.53
CA GLU A 256 -12.60 15.73 -14.19
C GLU A 256 -11.41 16.08 -15.09
N THR A 257 -11.51 17.17 -15.84
CA THR A 257 -10.46 17.65 -16.75
C THR A 257 -9.18 18.00 -16.00
N GLU A 258 -9.28 18.71 -14.87
CA GLU A 258 -8.12 19.05 -14.02
C GLU A 258 -7.46 17.80 -13.44
N LEU A 259 -8.24 16.84 -12.95
CA LEU A 259 -7.71 15.58 -12.42
C LEU A 259 -6.94 14.81 -13.49
N LEU A 260 -7.52 14.69 -14.69
CA LEU A 260 -6.86 14.00 -15.80
C LEU A 260 -5.59 14.72 -16.25
N ALA A 261 -5.54 16.05 -16.19
CA ALA A 261 -4.33 16.82 -16.47
C ALA A 261 -3.23 16.52 -15.45
N ILE A 262 -3.56 16.45 -14.16
CA ILE A 262 -2.61 16.08 -13.09
C ILE A 262 -2.07 14.66 -13.30
N VAL A 263 -2.96 13.69 -13.57
CA VAL A 263 -2.59 12.30 -13.85
C VAL A 263 -1.71 12.17 -15.10
N THR A 264 -2.02 12.94 -16.15
CA THR A 264 -1.23 12.98 -17.38
C THR A 264 0.17 13.53 -17.11
N LYS A 265 0.30 14.62 -16.34
CA LYS A 265 1.59 15.18 -15.92
C LYS A 265 2.44 14.11 -15.21
N GLY A 266 1.87 13.42 -14.21
CA GLY A 266 2.60 12.38 -13.48
C GLY A 266 2.95 11.16 -14.33
N THR A 267 2.08 10.77 -15.26
CA THR A 267 2.35 9.68 -16.21
C THR A 267 3.50 10.01 -17.16
N LEU A 268 3.57 11.27 -17.63
CA LEU A 268 4.68 11.75 -18.46
C LEU A 268 5.99 11.78 -17.67
N SER A 269 5.96 12.28 -16.43
CA SER A 269 7.13 12.27 -15.53
C SER A 269 7.68 10.85 -15.34
N ARG A 270 6.79 9.88 -15.11
CA ARG A 270 7.13 8.45 -15.00
C ARG A 270 7.78 7.92 -16.29
N ALA A 271 7.34 8.37 -17.46
CA ALA A 271 7.89 7.93 -18.74
C ALA A 271 9.30 8.48 -19.03
N THR A 272 9.62 9.68 -18.51
CA THR A 272 10.88 10.39 -18.75
C THR A 272 12.00 10.06 -17.75
N GLY A 273 11.68 9.36 -16.65
CA GLY A 273 12.51 9.25 -15.45
C GLY A 273 13.86 8.52 -15.54
N ASN A 274 14.25 7.92 -16.68
CA ASN A 274 15.64 7.48 -16.93
C ASN A 274 15.86 7.05 -18.39
N SER A 275 16.99 7.47 -18.96
CA SER A 275 17.43 7.24 -20.34
C SER A 275 17.77 5.77 -20.64
N ASN A 276 16.88 5.07 -21.35
CA ASN A 276 17.14 4.20 -22.51
C ASN A 276 15.81 3.48 -22.89
N VAL A 277 15.23 3.91 -24.01
CA VAL A 277 14.26 3.20 -24.87
C VAL A 277 13.10 2.43 -24.18
N HIS A 278 11.91 3.03 -24.21
CA HIS A 278 10.56 2.42 -24.22
C HIS A 278 10.26 1.22 -23.29
N ARG A 279 10.21 1.41 -21.96
CA ARG A 279 9.32 0.63 -21.03
C ARG A 279 9.36 1.07 -19.55
N ALA A 280 9.33 2.37 -19.25
CA ALA A 280 9.40 2.85 -17.86
C ALA A 280 8.31 2.25 -16.94
N SER A 281 7.07 2.11 -17.42
CA SER A 281 5.97 1.55 -16.62
C SER A 281 6.12 0.08 -16.17
N SER A 282 6.99 -0.71 -16.82
CA SER A 282 7.23 -2.10 -16.38
C SER A 282 8.24 -2.22 -15.25
N ARG A 283 9.02 -1.17 -15.00
CA ARG A 283 10.21 -1.22 -14.15
C ARG A 283 10.02 -0.51 -12.80
N SER A 284 8.89 0.15 -12.61
CA SER A 284 8.54 0.86 -11.39
C SER A 284 7.10 0.59 -10.97
N HIS A 285 6.83 0.71 -9.67
CA HIS A 285 5.47 0.67 -9.13
C HIS A 285 4.95 2.09 -9.01
N ALA A 286 3.75 2.38 -9.49
CA ALA A 286 3.15 3.71 -9.36
C ALA A 286 1.96 3.69 -8.41
N LEU A 287 1.89 4.68 -7.51
CA LEU A 287 0.87 4.85 -6.49
C LEU A 287 0.15 6.17 -6.73
N LEU A 288 -1.09 6.09 -7.21
CA LEU A 288 -1.97 7.25 -7.41
C LEU A 288 -3.04 7.25 -6.32
N GLN A 289 -3.03 8.25 -5.45
CA GLN A 289 -4.06 8.45 -4.44
C GLN A 289 -4.97 9.62 -4.85
N MET A 290 -6.27 9.37 -4.84
CA MET A 290 -7.34 10.36 -5.00
C MET A 290 -8.11 10.43 -3.68
N GLU A 291 -7.89 11.48 -2.89
CA GLU A 291 -8.51 11.69 -1.58
C GLU A 291 -9.58 12.79 -1.66
N LEU A 292 -10.75 12.54 -1.09
CA LEU A 292 -11.82 13.51 -0.98
C LEU A 292 -11.54 14.47 0.17
N VAL A 293 -11.47 15.77 -0.12
CA VAL A 293 -11.11 16.81 0.85
C VAL A 293 -11.98 18.05 0.68
N SER A 294 -12.00 18.91 1.68
CA SER A 294 -12.55 20.27 1.61
C SER A 294 -11.49 21.29 2.02
N ASP A 295 -11.66 22.56 1.65
CA ASP A 295 -10.70 23.61 2.02
C ASP A 295 -10.64 23.79 3.55
N ARG A 296 -11.77 23.61 4.25
CA ARG A 296 -11.82 23.61 5.72
C ARG A 296 -10.90 22.55 6.31
N VAL A 297 -11.01 21.30 5.84
CA VAL A 297 -10.19 20.19 6.36
C VAL A 297 -8.72 20.36 6.00
N LEU A 298 -8.41 20.88 4.80
CA LEU A 298 -7.03 21.19 4.42
C LEU A 298 -6.43 22.28 5.32
N ALA A 299 -7.16 23.37 5.57
CA ALA A 299 -6.70 24.43 6.46
C ALA A 299 -6.45 23.93 7.90
N LEU A 300 -7.31 23.06 8.42
CA LEU A 300 -7.11 22.44 9.73
C LEU A 300 -5.88 21.51 9.74
N ARG A 301 -5.67 20.72 8.69
CA ARG A 301 -4.46 19.89 8.53
C ARG A 301 -3.19 20.74 8.46
N ASP A 302 -3.24 21.91 7.82
CA ASP A 302 -2.11 22.85 7.77
C ASP A 302 -1.79 23.47 9.14
N VAL A 303 -2.80 23.68 10.00
CA VAL A 303 -2.58 24.07 11.40
C VAL A 303 -1.83 22.97 12.15
N VAL A 304 -2.26 21.71 12.01
CA VAL A 304 -1.58 20.56 12.63
C VAL A 304 -0.13 20.47 12.15
N ALA A 305 0.10 20.54 10.83
CA ALA A 305 1.43 20.42 10.25
C ALA A 305 2.40 21.52 10.74
N ARG A 306 1.92 22.76 10.86
CA ARG A 306 2.73 23.87 11.42
C ARG A 306 3.11 23.64 12.87
N LYS A 307 2.16 23.19 13.70
CA LYS A 307 2.43 22.88 15.11
C LYS A 307 3.38 21.70 15.28
N GLU A 308 3.25 20.67 14.45
CA GLU A 308 4.19 19.55 14.42
C GLU A 308 5.62 20.00 14.05
N ALA A 309 5.75 20.93 13.10
CA ALA A 309 7.05 21.51 12.76
C ALA A 309 7.65 22.31 13.92
N GLU A 310 6.84 23.13 14.61
CA GLU A 310 7.26 23.86 15.82
C GLU A 310 7.69 22.90 16.95
N LEU A 311 6.94 21.82 17.17
CA LEU A 311 7.28 20.78 18.15
C LEU A 311 8.61 20.11 17.79
N GLY A 312 8.82 19.80 16.51
CA GLY A 312 10.06 19.22 16.00
C GLY A 312 11.27 20.11 16.28
N ARG A 313 11.15 21.42 16.01
CA ARG A 313 12.19 22.40 16.34
C ARG A 313 12.44 22.50 17.84
N CYS A 314 11.38 22.62 18.64
CA CYS A 314 11.50 22.69 20.10
C CYS A 314 12.19 21.43 20.67
N GLY A 315 11.87 20.26 20.12
CA GLY A 315 12.53 19.00 20.46
C GLY A 315 14.02 19.01 20.12
N TYR A 316 14.37 19.45 18.91
CA TYR A 316 15.77 19.57 18.48
C TYR A 316 16.57 20.54 19.36
N GLU A 317 16.07 21.76 19.60
CA GLU A 317 16.76 22.75 20.43
C GLU A 317 16.94 22.25 21.88
N ARG A 318 15.92 21.59 22.43
CA ARG A 318 15.99 20.94 23.75
C ARG A 318 17.08 19.86 23.79
N ASP A 319 17.03 18.92 22.85
CA ASP A 319 17.90 17.75 22.83
C ASP A 319 19.35 18.17 22.51
N SER A 320 19.54 19.19 21.68
CA SER A 320 20.86 19.78 21.42
C SER A 320 21.46 20.43 22.66
N LEU A 321 20.68 21.17 23.44
CA LEU A 321 21.14 21.76 24.71
C LEU A 321 21.46 20.69 25.75
N ASP A 322 20.58 19.68 25.87
CA ASP A 322 20.79 18.55 26.78
C ASP A 322 22.06 17.76 26.41
N MET A 323 22.29 17.55 25.11
CA MET A 323 23.49 16.90 24.60
C MET A 323 24.75 17.74 24.83
N ASP A 324 24.71 19.05 24.63
CA ASP A 324 25.86 19.93 24.92
C ASP A 324 26.26 19.85 26.40
N ILE A 325 25.27 19.96 27.30
CA ILE A 325 25.47 19.78 28.74
C ILE A 325 26.07 18.40 29.02
N PHE A 326 25.52 17.35 28.42
CA PHE A 326 25.96 15.98 28.63
C PHE A 326 27.42 15.76 28.19
N VAL A 327 27.79 16.22 26.99
CA VAL A 327 29.14 16.10 26.42
C VAL A 327 30.15 16.98 27.18
N ARG A 328 29.73 18.12 27.73
CA ARG A 328 30.57 18.90 28.66
C ARG A 328 30.87 18.17 29.96
N GLN A 329 29.99 17.26 30.39
CA GLN A 329 30.12 16.51 31.64
C GLN A 329 30.75 15.13 31.47
N HIS A 330 30.76 14.57 30.26
CA HIS A 330 31.20 13.20 29.99
C HIS A 330 32.18 13.11 28.83
N ASP A 331 33.13 12.19 28.93
CA ASP A 331 33.96 11.73 27.83
C ASP A 331 33.49 10.36 27.33
N LYS A 332 33.78 10.06 26.07
CA LYS A 332 33.52 8.74 25.48
C LYS A 332 34.80 7.92 25.46
N PHE A 333 34.90 6.91 26.31
CA PHE A 333 36.04 6.00 26.41
C PHE A 333 35.59 4.57 26.10
N GLU A 334 36.20 3.92 25.11
CA GLU A 334 35.87 2.54 24.67
C GLU A 334 34.37 2.31 24.44
N GLY A 335 33.67 3.31 23.87
CA GLY A 335 32.24 3.24 23.60
C GLY A 335 31.33 3.46 24.83
N LYS A 336 31.88 3.70 26.02
CA LYS A 336 31.15 4.03 27.24
C LYS A 336 31.31 5.52 27.58
N TRP A 337 30.23 6.12 28.07
CA TRP A 337 30.26 7.49 28.59
C TRP A 337 30.75 7.49 30.03
N VAL A 338 31.82 8.21 30.31
CA VAL A 338 32.45 8.33 31.63
C VAL A 338 32.42 9.80 32.04
N LYS A 339 31.99 10.08 33.27
CA LYS A 339 31.92 11.46 33.78
C LYS A 339 33.32 12.04 33.95
N LYS A 340 33.53 13.27 33.47
CA LYS A 340 34.79 14.02 33.61
C LYS A 340 35.10 14.33 35.08
N ALA A 341 36.38 14.32 35.44
CA ALA A 341 36.81 14.65 36.79
C ALA A 341 36.54 16.12 37.14
N ASP A 342 36.59 17.00 36.15
CA ASP A 342 36.34 18.45 36.20
C ASP A 342 34.95 18.83 35.66
N ALA A 343 34.01 17.88 35.61
CA ALA A 343 32.68 18.09 35.05
C ALA A 343 31.98 19.30 35.71
N LEU A 344 31.71 20.33 34.91
CA LEU A 344 30.92 21.49 35.34
C LEU A 344 29.44 21.11 35.43
N ALA A 345 28.80 21.50 36.53
CA ALA A 345 27.36 21.39 36.68
C ALA A 345 26.63 22.27 35.65
N SER A 346 25.42 21.88 35.29
CA SER A 346 24.53 22.71 34.46
C SER A 346 24.30 24.06 35.13
N THR A 347 24.35 25.14 34.35
CA THR A 347 24.15 26.48 34.89
C THR A 347 22.66 26.71 35.22
N PRO A 348 22.33 27.63 36.15
CA PRO A 348 20.93 27.98 36.40
C PRO A 348 20.18 28.45 35.15
N ALA A 349 20.88 29.13 34.23
CA ALA A 349 20.31 29.59 32.95
C ALA A 349 19.97 28.41 32.02
N GLU A 350 20.87 27.43 31.88
CA GLU A 350 20.64 26.20 31.11
C GLU A 350 19.47 25.40 31.67
N CYS A 351 19.43 25.22 33.00
CA CYS A 351 18.33 24.56 33.68
C CYS A 351 17.00 25.28 33.42
N ALA A 352 16.98 26.61 33.45
CA ALA A 352 15.79 27.41 33.15
C ALA A 352 15.37 27.27 31.68
N GLN A 353 16.31 27.28 30.74
CA GLN A 353 16.06 27.07 29.31
C GLN A 353 15.50 25.67 29.02
N LEU A 354 16.10 24.61 29.58
CA LEU A 354 15.59 23.24 29.45
C LEU A 354 14.17 23.11 30.02
N LEU A 355 13.89 23.73 31.17
CA LEU A 355 12.54 23.76 31.74
C LEU A 355 11.55 24.51 30.84
N GLN A 356 11.97 25.62 30.23
CA GLN A 356 11.16 26.37 29.26
C GLN A 356 10.84 25.52 28.04
N PHE A 357 11.83 24.86 27.44
CA PHE A 357 11.61 23.95 26.31
C PHE A 357 10.69 22.78 26.67
N ARG A 358 10.88 22.15 27.84
CA ARG A 358 9.99 21.07 28.29
C ARG A 358 8.53 21.53 28.45
N ARG A 359 8.31 22.73 28.99
CA ARG A 359 6.96 23.32 29.10
C ARG A 359 6.36 23.65 27.74
N LEU A 360 7.15 24.21 26.84
CA LEU A 360 6.72 24.53 25.47
C LEU A 360 6.37 23.25 24.71
N TYR A 361 7.22 22.22 24.80
CA TYR A 361 7.00 20.92 24.17
C TYR A 361 5.67 20.30 24.62
N ALA A 362 5.42 20.22 25.94
CA ALA A 362 4.18 19.67 26.47
C ALA A 362 2.94 20.50 26.06
N ARG A 363 3.08 21.83 25.94
CA ARG A 363 2.01 22.69 25.42
C ARG A 363 1.73 22.40 23.94
N LEU A 364 2.77 22.33 23.12
CA LEU A 364 2.64 22.04 21.69
C LEU A 364 2.02 20.65 21.44
N GLU A 365 2.39 19.63 22.21
CA GLU A 365 1.73 18.31 22.16
C GLU A 365 0.22 18.42 22.43
N ALA A 366 -0.18 19.18 23.45
CA ALA A 366 -1.59 19.39 23.77
C ALA A 366 -2.33 20.17 22.67
N GLU A 367 -1.69 21.20 22.09
CA GLU A 367 -2.26 21.97 20.98
C GLU A 367 -2.38 21.16 19.69
N ILE A 368 -1.41 20.28 19.39
CA ILE A 368 -1.49 19.33 18.27
C ILE A 368 -2.65 18.37 18.48
N ALA A 369 -2.79 17.79 19.67
CA ALA A 369 -3.89 16.88 19.98
C ALA A 369 -5.26 17.58 19.83
N ALA A 370 -5.37 18.84 20.26
CA ALA A 370 -6.58 19.64 20.06
C ALA A 370 -6.85 19.90 18.56
N ALA A 371 -5.85 20.34 17.80
CA ALA A 371 -6.00 20.58 16.36
C ALA A 371 -6.32 19.30 15.58
N GLN A 372 -5.77 18.15 15.97
CA GLN A 372 -6.13 16.85 15.40
C GLN A 372 -7.59 16.48 15.73
N ALA A 373 -8.07 16.79 16.94
CA ALA A 373 -9.48 16.63 17.28
C ALA A 373 -10.38 17.57 16.45
N ASP A 374 -9.95 18.79 16.16
CA ASP A 374 -10.67 19.70 15.27
C ASP A 374 -10.77 19.15 13.84
N VAL A 375 -9.70 18.54 13.32
CA VAL A 375 -9.74 17.84 12.02
C VAL A 375 -10.73 16.68 12.04
N ALA A 376 -10.72 15.85 13.10
CA ALA A 376 -11.60 14.69 13.22
C ALA A 376 -13.08 15.07 13.40
N ASN A 377 -13.35 16.20 14.05
CA ASN A 377 -14.69 16.72 14.30
C ASN A 377 -15.12 17.79 13.28
N ALA A 378 -14.30 18.04 12.25
CA ALA A 378 -14.57 19.09 11.28
C ALA A 378 -15.97 18.87 10.68
N PRO A 379 -16.84 19.90 10.70
CA PRO A 379 -18.12 19.80 10.02
C PRO A 379 -17.81 19.57 8.54
N GLY A 380 -18.37 18.50 8.00
CA GLY A 380 -18.02 18.04 6.67
C GLY A 380 -18.91 16.90 6.23
N LEU A 381 -18.94 16.69 4.92
CA LEU A 381 -19.68 15.59 4.33
C LEU A 381 -19.02 14.26 4.73
N PRO A 382 -19.80 13.17 4.93
CA PRO A 382 -19.26 11.86 5.33
C PRO A 382 -18.19 11.29 4.39
N CYS A 383 -18.12 11.79 3.16
CA CYS A 383 -17.14 11.36 2.16
C CYS A 383 -15.74 11.94 2.39
N VAL A 384 -15.59 13.02 3.16
CA VAL A 384 -14.29 13.68 3.37
C VAL A 384 -13.34 12.75 4.14
N GLY A 385 -12.11 12.61 3.63
CA GLY A 385 -11.12 11.64 4.10
C GLY A 385 -11.22 10.27 3.42
N GLY A 386 -12.31 10.00 2.69
CA GLY A 386 -12.41 8.85 1.81
C GLY A 386 -11.42 8.93 0.64
N ALA A 387 -10.90 7.80 0.20
CA ALA A 387 -9.87 7.78 -0.82
C ALA A 387 -9.93 6.56 -1.73
N VAL A 388 -9.62 6.76 -3.01
CA VAL A 388 -9.32 5.67 -3.94
C VAL A 388 -7.82 5.67 -4.22
N VAL A 389 -7.17 4.53 -3.99
CA VAL A 389 -5.74 4.36 -4.21
C VAL A 389 -5.52 3.31 -5.28
N PHE A 390 -4.91 3.73 -6.38
CA PHE A 390 -4.49 2.83 -7.43
C PHE A 390 -3.00 2.54 -7.31
N VAL A 391 -2.67 1.25 -7.46
CA VAL A 391 -1.31 0.75 -7.44
C VAL A 391 -1.04 -0.02 -8.73
N ASP A 392 -0.32 0.60 -9.65
CA ASP A 392 0.15 -0.05 -10.89
C ASP A 392 1.51 -0.68 -10.63
N LEU A 393 1.52 -2.00 -10.41
CA LEU A 393 2.74 -2.73 -10.08
C LEU A 393 3.61 -2.95 -11.32
N ALA A 394 4.92 -2.91 -11.10
CA ALA A 394 5.92 -3.31 -12.08
C ALA A 394 5.66 -4.74 -12.59
N GLY A 395 6.17 -5.04 -13.79
CA GLY A 395 6.04 -6.35 -14.39
C GLY A 395 6.71 -7.43 -13.54
N SER A 396 6.03 -8.56 -13.35
CA SER A 396 6.53 -9.70 -12.56
C SER A 396 7.56 -10.57 -13.31
N GLU A 397 8.32 -9.99 -14.23
CA GLU A 397 9.32 -10.72 -15.00
C GLU A 397 10.44 -11.28 -14.11
N HIS A 398 10.99 -12.41 -14.55
CA HIS A 398 12.04 -13.11 -13.82
C HIS A 398 13.39 -12.43 -14.05
N ALA A 399 14.22 -12.46 -13.02
CA ALA A 399 15.61 -12.04 -13.07
C ALA A 399 16.51 -13.02 -13.85
N SER A 400 16.02 -13.61 -14.94
CA SER A 400 16.88 -14.39 -15.83
C SER A 400 17.93 -13.47 -16.44
N LYS A 401 19.18 -13.93 -16.45
CA LYS A 401 20.33 -13.20 -17.05
C LYS A 401 20.11 -12.90 -18.53
N ILE A 402 19.30 -13.73 -19.18
CA ILE A 402 18.92 -13.61 -20.59
C ILE A 402 17.40 -13.43 -20.64
N THR A 403 16.92 -12.42 -21.36
CA THR A 403 15.50 -12.27 -21.72
C THR A 403 15.43 -12.09 -23.23
N ASP A 404 14.61 -12.90 -23.89
CA ASP A 404 14.45 -12.89 -25.35
C ASP A 404 15.79 -12.99 -26.12
N GLY A 405 16.75 -13.76 -25.58
CA GLY A 405 18.07 -13.97 -26.18
C GLY A 405 19.10 -12.87 -25.92
N ILE A 406 18.74 -11.79 -25.21
CA ILE A 406 19.63 -10.67 -24.90
C ILE A 406 20.10 -10.75 -23.44
N GLN A 407 21.41 -10.61 -23.23
CA GLN A 407 22.03 -10.54 -21.91
C GLN A 407 21.67 -9.20 -21.26
N LYS A 408 21.03 -9.24 -20.08
CA LYS A 408 20.72 -8.04 -19.31
C LYS A 408 21.98 -7.41 -18.73
N THR A 409 22.03 -6.08 -18.71
CA THR A 409 23.08 -5.34 -17.99
C THR A 409 22.98 -5.59 -16.48
N ASP A 410 24.05 -5.30 -15.74
CA ASP A 410 24.05 -5.46 -14.28
C ASP A 410 23.00 -4.57 -13.60
N ASP A 411 22.78 -3.36 -14.13
CA ASP A 411 21.75 -2.42 -13.68
C ASP A 411 20.33 -2.99 -13.90
N GLU A 412 20.05 -3.55 -15.09
CA GLU A 412 18.77 -4.18 -15.38
C GLU A 412 18.52 -5.43 -14.52
N GLN A 413 19.57 -6.15 -14.17
CA GLN A 413 19.47 -7.28 -13.25
C GLN A 413 19.19 -6.81 -11.82
N GLN A 414 19.82 -5.73 -11.35
CA GLN A 414 19.54 -5.15 -10.04
C GLN A 414 18.10 -4.65 -9.96
N GLU A 415 17.64 -3.94 -10.98
CA GLU A 415 16.25 -3.48 -11.11
C GLU A 415 15.26 -4.65 -11.05
N CYS A 416 15.51 -5.74 -11.80
CA CYS A 416 14.71 -6.96 -11.72
C CYS A 416 14.68 -7.57 -10.31
N ARG A 417 15.80 -7.52 -9.57
CA ARG A 417 15.86 -8.03 -8.18
C ARG A 417 15.01 -7.18 -7.26
N GLU A 418 15.10 -5.86 -7.34
CA GLU A 418 14.31 -4.92 -6.52
C GLU A 418 12.80 -5.05 -6.77
N ILE A 419 12.39 -5.19 -8.04
CA ILE A 419 10.99 -5.44 -8.40
C ILE A 419 10.49 -6.73 -7.75
N ASN A 420 11.26 -7.82 -7.85
CA ASN A 420 10.87 -9.10 -7.28
C ASN A 420 10.87 -9.11 -5.74
N GLN A 421 11.81 -8.40 -5.12
CA GLN A 421 11.85 -8.22 -3.66
C GLN A 421 10.60 -7.49 -3.16
N SER A 422 10.25 -6.37 -3.77
CA SER A 422 9.06 -5.58 -3.40
C SER A 422 7.74 -6.35 -3.63
N LEU A 423 7.62 -7.11 -4.72
CA LEU A 423 6.45 -7.98 -4.98
C LEU A 423 6.36 -9.15 -3.99
N SER A 424 7.50 -9.72 -3.58
CA SER A 424 7.59 -10.77 -2.55
C SER A 424 7.17 -10.25 -1.17
N ALA A 425 7.66 -9.07 -0.79
CA ALA A 425 7.25 -8.39 0.43
C ALA A 425 5.74 -8.10 0.45
N LEU A 426 5.19 -7.62 -0.68
CA LEU A 426 3.75 -7.36 -0.81
C LEU A 426 2.93 -8.65 -0.66
N ARG A 427 3.42 -9.75 -1.23
CA ARG A 427 2.84 -11.08 -1.03
C ARG A 427 2.82 -11.48 0.43
N ALA A 428 3.93 -11.27 1.15
CA ALA A 428 3.99 -11.57 2.58
C ALA A 428 2.98 -10.73 3.39
N CYS A 429 2.76 -9.47 3.01
CA CYS A 429 1.76 -8.60 3.63
C CYS A 429 0.32 -9.09 3.43
N PHE A 430 -0.06 -9.47 2.20
CA PHE A 430 -1.39 -10.03 1.94
C PHE A 430 -1.62 -11.33 2.71
N LEU A 431 -0.63 -12.23 2.75
CA LEU A 431 -0.73 -13.49 3.48
C LEU A 431 -0.79 -13.30 5.00
N ALA A 432 -0.03 -12.33 5.54
CA ALA A 432 -0.11 -11.97 6.95
C ALA A 432 -1.52 -11.46 7.29
N THR A 433 -2.08 -10.60 6.45
CA THR A 433 -3.42 -10.02 6.63
C THR A 433 -4.51 -11.09 6.56
N ALA A 434 -4.47 -11.98 5.56
CA ALA A 434 -5.42 -13.09 5.42
C ALA A 434 -5.40 -14.03 6.63
N ARG A 435 -4.22 -14.29 7.19
CA ARG A 435 -4.05 -15.13 8.40
C ARG A 435 -4.38 -14.41 9.71
N GLY A 436 -4.81 -13.15 9.66
CA GLY A 436 -5.08 -12.33 10.84
C GLY A 436 -3.83 -11.98 11.66
N HIS A 437 -2.63 -12.13 11.10
CA HIS A 437 -1.40 -11.74 11.76
C HIS A 437 -1.33 -10.22 11.85
N ARG A 438 -1.07 -9.71 13.06
CA ARG A 438 -0.92 -8.27 13.32
C ARG A 438 0.54 -7.80 13.24
N SER A 439 1.47 -8.65 12.82
CA SER A 439 2.89 -8.29 12.75
C SER A 439 3.09 -7.16 11.73
N VAL A 440 3.73 -6.08 12.17
CA VAL A 440 4.05 -4.92 11.33
C VAL A 440 5.34 -5.17 10.53
N SER A 441 6.10 -6.22 10.85
CA SER A 441 7.43 -6.46 10.28
C SER A 441 7.40 -6.65 8.76
N CYS A 442 6.39 -7.34 8.21
CA CYS A 442 6.30 -7.60 6.77
C CYS A 442 6.20 -6.33 5.93
N TYR A 443 5.64 -5.25 6.48
CA TYR A 443 5.53 -3.98 5.76
C TYR A 443 6.86 -3.25 5.65
N ARG A 444 7.84 -3.55 6.50
CA ARG A 444 9.16 -2.90 6.52
C ARG A 444 10.17 -3.52 5.56
N GLU A 445 9.85 -4.67 4.95
CA GLU A 445 10.71 -5.39 4.01
C GLU A 445 10.93 -4.64 2.68
N SER A 446 10.05 -3.70 2.33
CA SER A 446 10.22 -2.82 1.17
C SER A 446 9.56 -1.46 1.38
N LYS A 447 10.06 -0.41 0.69
CA LYS A 447 9.41 0.92 0.73
C LYS A 447 8.00 0.91 0.15
N LEU A 448 7.74 0.04 -0.84
CA LEU A 448 6.40 -0.17 -1.41
C LEU A 448 5.41 -0.64 -0.34
N THR A 449 5.75 -1.71 0.37
CA THR A 449 4.87 -2.26 1.42
C THR A 449 4.73 -1.32 2.59
N LEU A 450 5.77 -0.55 2.92
CA LEU A 450 5.69 0.44 3.98
C LEU A 450 4.73 1.57 3.58
N ALA A 451 4.86 2.11 2.37
CA ALA A 451 3.99 3.16 1.84
C ALA A 451 2.52 2.72 1.76
N LEU A 452 2.26 1.45 1.44
CA LEU A 452 0.91 0.88 1.36
C LEU A 452 0.37 0.35 2.69
N ARG A 453 1.15 0.40 3.77
CA ARG A 453 0.82 -0.27 5.03
C ARG A 453 -0.52 0.19 5.55
N ASP A 454 -0.77 1.48 5.60
CA ASP A 454 -1.97 2.02 6.23
C ASP A 454 -3.20 1.73 5.36
N HIS A 455 -3.05 1.73 4.03
CA HIS A 455 -4.09 1.33 3.08
C HIS A 455 -4.44 -0.16 3.17
N LEU A 456 -3.44 -1.02 3.39
CA LEU A 456 -3.62 -2.48 3.53
C LEU A 456 -4.12 -2.90 4.92
N ARG A 457 -3.76 -2.15 5.97
CA ARG A 457 -4.14 -2.46 7.36
C ARG A 457 -5.51 -1.92 7.76
N ALA A 458 -5.99 -0.87 7.09
CA ALA A 458 -7.13 -0.04 7.52
C ALA A 458 -8.26 -0.88 8.17
N HIS A 459 -8.22 -0.87 9.50
CA HIS A 459 -9.22 -1.51 10.35
C HIS A 459 -10.53 -0.73 10.18
N GLY A 460 -11.63 -1.41 9.84
CA GLY A 460 -12.95 -0.78 9.87
C GLY A 460 -13.62 -0.49 8.51
N GLY A 461 -13.16 -1.10 7.41
CA GLY A 461 -13.96 -1.17 6.18
C GLY A 461 -13.26 -0.76 4.88
N SER A 462 -11.92 -0.72 4.84
CA SER A 462 -11.24 -0.61 3.55
C SER A 462 -11.51 -1.84 2.69
N ARG A 463 -11.62 -1.62 1.37
CA ARG A 463 -11.81 -2.69 0.39
C ARG A 463 -10.63 -2.72 -0.55
N THR A 464 -10.04 -3.90 -0.73
CA THR A 464 -8.91 -4.09 -1.64
C THR A 464 -9.31 -5.00 -2.79
N VAL A 465 -9.01 -4.55 -4.00
CA VAL A 465 -9.16 -5.28 -5.25
C VAL A 465 -7.78 -5.49 -5.89
N MET A 466 -7.55 -6.67 -6.43
CA MET A 466 -6.42 -6.97 -7.31
C MET A 466 -6.92 -7.38 -8.69
N ILE A 467 -6.47 -6.66 -9.71
CA ILE A 467 -6.65 -6.96 -11.12
C ILE A 467 -5.41 -7.71 -11.61
N ALA A 468 -5.55 -9.01 -11.83
CA ALA A 468 -4.51 -9.85 -12.41
C ALA A 468 -4.67 -9.90 -13.94
N THR A 469 -3.84 -9.17 -14.68
CA THR A 469 -3.88 -9.17 -16.15
C THR A 469 -3.00 -10.29 -16.71
N ILE A 470 -3.51 -11.07 -17.66
CA ILE A 470 -2.78 -12.18 -18.28
C ILE A 470 -2.86 -12.17 -19.81
N SER A 471 -1.79 -12.66 -20.45
CA SER A 471 -1.74 -12.89 -21.91
C SER A 471 -2.29 -14.29 -22.25
N PRO A 472 -3.04 -14.44 -23.35
CA PRO A 472 -3.48 -15.73 -23.84
C PRO A 472 -2.44 -16.41 -24.74
N SER A 473 -1.32 -15.77 -25.07
CA SER A 473 -0.28 -16.34 -25.92
C SER A 473 0.46 -17.50 -25.23
N SER A 474 0.64 -18.61 -25.95
CA SER A 474 1.46 -19.75 -25.52
C SER A 474 2.92 -19.38 -25.27
N PHE A 475 3.44 -18.37 -25.97
CA PHE A 475 4.79 -17.86 -25.77
C PHE A 475 4.98 -17.28 -24.36
N HIS A 476 3.89 -16.75 -23.77
CA HIS A 476 3.88 -16.16 -22.44
C HIS A 476 3.39 -17.11 -21.34
N VAL A 477 3.27 -18.42 -21.61
CA VAL A 477 2.58 -19.35 -20.72
C VAL A 477 3.15 -19.41 -19.31
N ASP A 478 4.47 -19.39 -19.16
CA ASP A 478 5.12 -19.40 -17.84
C ASP A 478 4.82 -18.11 -17.06
N LYS A 479 4.85 -16.96 -17.74
CA LYS A 479 4.51 -15.65 -17.17
C LYS A 479 3.03 -15.62 -16.72
N THR A 480 2.14 -16.21 -17.52
CA THR A 480 0.71 -16.36 -17.19
C THR A 480 0.51 -17.27 -15.99
N ILE A 481 1.19 -18.41 -15.91
CA ILE A 481 1.16 -19.32 -14.75
C ILE A 481 1.59 -18.58 -13.48
N HIS A 482 2.71 -17.85 -13.52
CA HIS A 482 3.25 -17.19 -12.34
C HIS A 482 2.31 -16.06 -11.87
N THR A 483 1.72 -15.32 -12.80
CA THR A 483 0.70 -14.30 -12.47
C THR A 483 -0.49 -14.93 -11.76
N LEU A 484 -1.01 -16.05 -12.28
CA LEU A 484 -2.14 -16.76 -11.70
C LEU A 484 -1.81 -17.43 -10.34
N GLN A 485 -0.59 -17.92 -10.15
CA GLN A 485 -0.12 -18.45 -8.87
C GLN A 485 -0.11 -17.36 -7.79
N TYR A 486 0.42 -16.18 -8.12
CA TYR A 486 0.43 -15.04 -7.22
C TYR A 486 -1.01 -14.60 -6.89
N ALA A 487 -1.84 -14.38 -7.92
CA ALA A 487 -3.23 -13.98 -7.77
C ALA A 487 -4.04 -14.98 -6.93
N GLN A 488 -3.90 -16.29 -7.17
CA GLN A 488 -4.56 -17.32 -6.38
C GLN A 488 -4.17 -17.23 -4.91
N MET A 489 -2.89 -16.97 -4.62
CA MET A 489 -2.38 -16.87 -3.25
C MET A 489 -2.92 -15.64 -2.53
N VAL A 490 -3.01 -14.49 -3.21
CA VAL A 490 -3.66 -13.29 -2.66
C VAL A 490 -5.16 -13.53 -2.44
N ALA A 491 -5.80 -14.31 -3.30
CA ALA A 491 -7.23 -14.61 -3.22
C ALA A 491 -7.58 -15.65 -2.12
N GLN A 492 -6.59 -16.22 -1.43
CA GLN A 492 -6.83 -17.20 -0.39
C GLN A 492 -7.65 -16.58 0.76
N PRO A 493 -8.71 -17.26 1.21
CA PRO A 493 -9.60 -16.76 2.25
C PRO A 493 -8.95 -16.72 3.63
#